data_AF-A0AAJ0F0N0-F1
#
_entry.id   AF-A0AAJ0F0N0-F1
#
_cell.length_a   1.000
_cell.length_b   1.000
_cell.length_c   1.000
_cell.angle_alpha   90.00
_cell.angle_beta   90.00
_cell.angle_gamma   90.00
#
_symmetry.space_group_name_H-M   'P 1'
#
loop_
_entity.id
_entity.type
_entity.pdbx_description
1 polymer ?
#
loop_
_entity_poly.entity_id
_entity_poly.type
_entity_poly.pdbx_seq_one_letter_code
_entity_poly.pdbx_strand_id
1 'polypeptide(L)'
;MSFPTRSLSTRLPGAGSQNASAGPSPMLVARIAEKKAELEHLKDLRDLSAAVAGQMEALEQKLSTLSDGTEAIAMVISNWHNVLRAINMASAQLAKPPPQEEALESEESSMSLPQTLVRIPTEHAPTLQAQAENAAENAESSMATP
;
A
#
# COMPACT_ATOMS: atom_id res chain seq x y z
N MET A 1 13.50 -39.17 -9.41
CA MET A 1 12.10 -39.47 -9.08
C MET A 1 11.52 -40.24 -10.25
N SER A 2 11.11 -41.50 -10.05
CA SER A 2 10.68 -42.40 -11.12
C SER A 2 9.16 -42.45 -11.14
N PHE A 3 8.55 -42.15 -12.30
CA PHE A 3 7.10 -42.19 -12.47
C PHE A 3 6.64 -43.63 -12.76
N PRO A 4 5.54 -44.12 -12.16
CA PRO A 4 5.02 -45.44 -12.50
C PRO A 4 4.39 -45.41 -13.89
N THR A 5 4.90 -46.26 -14.78
CA THR A 5 4.36 -46.45 -16.13
C THR A 5 3.00 -47.15 -16.03
N ARG A 6 1.97 -46.47 -16.52
CA ARG A 6 0.59 -46.98 -16.59
C ARG A 6 0.53 -48.15 -17.58
N SER A 7 0.42 -49.38 -17.11
CA SER A 7 0.17 -50.53 -17.99
C SER A 7 -1.29 -50.51 -18.48
N LEU A 8 -1.48 -50.00 -19.70
CA LEU A 8 -2.74 -50.10 -20.44
C LEU A 8 -2.94 -51.58 -20.85
N SER A 9 -3.67 -52.34 -20.03
CA SER A 9 -4.19 -53.64 -20.45
C SER A 9 -5.34 -53.42 -21.44
N THR A 10 -5.07 -53.58 -22.73
CA THR A 10 -6.08 -53.76 -23.78
C THR A 10 -6.93 -54.99 -23.43
N ARG A 11 -8.21 -54.78 -23.12
CA ARG A 11 -9.18 -55.85 -22.85
C ARG A 11 -9.81 -56.28 -24.18
N LEU A 12 -9.49 -57.48 -24.64
CA LEU A 12 -10.17 -58.13 -25.77
C LEU A 12 -11.56 -58.62 -25.28
N PRO A 13 -12.67 -58.35 -25.99
CA PRO A 13 -13.97 -58.90 -25.62
C PRO A 13 -14.12 -60.29 -26.24
N GLY A 14 -14.07 -61.34 -25.43
CA GLY A 14 -14.23 -62.71 -25.91
C GLY A 14 -14.61 -63.68 -24.80
N ALA A 15 -15.88 -64.09 -24.81
CA ALA A 15 -16.47 -65.31 -24.27
C ALA A 15 -16.33 -65.63 -22.76
N GLY A 16 -17.48 -65.75 -22.10
CA GLY A 16 -17.62 -66.50 -20.85
C GLY A 16 -18.53 -65.86 -19.83
N SER A 17 -19.85 -66.02 -20.00
CA SER A 17 -20.82 -65.85 -18.93
C SER A 17 -20.57 -66.91 -17.87
N GLN A 18 -19.89 -66.53 -16.79
CA GLN A 18 -19.81 -67.32 -15.56
C GLN A 18 -20.12 -66.39 -14.40
N ASN A 19 -21.26 -66.70 -13.77
CA ASN A 19 -21.84 -66.00 -12.64
C ASN A 19 -20.93 -66.15 -11.41
N ALA A 20 -19.92 -65.28 -11.30
CA ALA A 20 -19.09 -65.20 -10.10
C ALA A 20 -19.57 -64.04 -9.24
N SER A 21 -20.35 -64.35 -8.22
CA SER A 21 -20.51 -63.53 -7.02
C SER A 21 -19.18 -63.46 -6.26
N ALA A 22 -18.17 -62.86 -6.89
CA ALA A 22 -16.83 -62.73 -6.34
C ALA A 22 -16.68 -61.30 -5.81
N GLY A 23 -16.36 -61.19 -4.53
CA GLY A 23 -15.98 -59.92 -3.89
C GLY A 23 -14.85 -59.21 -4.65
N PRO A 24 -14.57 -57.93 -4.30
CA PRO A 24 -13.56 -57.14 -5.00
C PRO A 24 -12.22 -57.90 -5.02
N SER A 25 -11.60 -57.98 -6.20
CA SER A 25 -10.33 -58.70 -6.35
C SER A 25 -9.23 -58.05 -5.50
N PRO A 26 -8.38 -58.83 -4.81
CA PRO A 26 -7.46 -58.33 -3.79
C PRO A 26 -6.47 -57.29 -4.33
N MET A 27 -6.07 -57.39 -5.60
CA MET A 27 -5.26 -56.39 -6.30
C MET A 27 -5.96 -55.03 -6.45
N LEU A 28 -7.28 -55.02 -6.68
CA LEU A 28 -8.04 -53.77 -6.77
C LEU A 28 -8.20 -53.13 -5.39
N VAL A 29 -8.40 -53.94 -4.34
CA VAL A 29 -8.47 -53.44 -2.96
C VAL A 29 -7.15 -52.76 -2.55
N ALA A 30 -6.00 -53.36 -2.89
CA ALA A 30 -4.69 -52.76 -2.64
C ALA A 30 -4.50 -51.41 -3.36
N ARG A 31 -4.88 -51.33 -4.65
CA ARG A 31 -4.84 -50.07 -5.42
C ARG A 31 -5.78 -49.01 -4.88
N ILE A 32 -6.96 -49.39 -4.40
CA ILE A 32 -7.90 -48.46 -3.77
C ILE A 32 -7.30 -47.89 -2.47
N ALA A 33 -6.66 -48.72 -1.66
CA ALA A 33 -5.98 -48.26 -0.44
C ALA A 33 -4.85 -47.27 -0.76
N GLU A 34 -4.01 -47.58 -1.76
CA GLU A 34 -2.95 -46.68 -2.24
C GLU A 34 -3.53 -45.34 -2.73
N LYS A 35 -4.59 -45.37 -3.57
CA LYS A 35 -5.22 -44.15 -4.07
C LYS A 35 -5.91 -43.33 -2.99
N LYS A 36 -6.42 -43.95 -1.92
CA LYS A 36 -6.96 -43.22 -0.76
C LYS A 36 -5.85 -42.48 -0.02
N ALA A 37 -4.69 -43.10 0.18
CA ALA A 37 -3.54 -42.45 0.81
C ALA A 37 -2.99 -41.31 -0.06
N GLU A 38 -2.89 -41.50 -1.38
CA GLU A 38 -2.51 -40.41 -2.30
C GLU A 38 -3.49 -39.23 -2.22
N LEU A 39 -4.80 -39.51 -2.15
CA LEU A 39 -5.83 -38.47 -2.06
C LEU A 39 -5.69 -37.67 -0.75
N GLU A 40 -5.42 -38.35 0.37
CA GLU A 40 -5.16 -37.70 1.65
C GLU A 40 -3.98 -36.71 1.55
N HIS A 41 -2.85 -37.15 1.00
CA HIS A 41 -1.71 -36.26 0.78
C HIS A 41 -2.04 -35.09 -0.16
N LEU A 42 -2.86 -35.30 -1.20
CA LEU A 42 -3.29 -34.22 -2.09
C LEU A 42 -4.22 -33.21 -1.40
N LYS A 43 -5.05 -33.66 -0.45
CA LYS A 43 -5.86 -32.75 0.37
C LYS A 43 -4.99 -31.90 1.29
N ASP A 44 -4.01 -32.51 1.95
CA ASP A 44 -3.06 -31.79 2.80
C ASP A 44 -2.28 -30.74 1.99
N LEU A 45 -1.81 -31.10 0.79
CA LEU A 45 -1.16 -30.15 -0.11
C LEU A 45 -2.08 -29.01 -0.54
N ARG A 46 -3.36 -29.32 -0.81
CA ARG A 46 -4.35 -28.29 -1.15
C ARG A 46 -4.59 -27.34 0.02
N ASP A 47 -4.72 -27.86 1.23
CA ASP A 47 -4.99 -27.06 2.43
C ASP A 47 -3.76 -26.21 2.80
N LEU A 48 -2.55 -26.76 2.68
CA LEU A 48 -1.31 -26.01 2.84
C LEU A 48 -1.16 -24.92 1.77
N SER A 49 -1.49 -25.22 0.52
CA SER A 49 -1.47 -24.22 -0.56
C SER A 49 -2.49 -23.10 -0.32
N ALA A 50 -3.67 -23.43 0.20
CA ALA A 50 -4.67 -22.43 0.58
C ALA A 50 -4.18 -21.56 1.75
N ALA A 51 -3.52 -22.16 2.75
CA ALA A 51 -2.93 -21.42 3.86
C ALA A 51 -1.83 -20.46 3.39
N VAL A 52 -0.94 -20.90 2.50
CA VAL A 52 0.10 -20.06 1.91
C VAL A 52 -0.52 -18.90 1.12
N ALA A 53 -1.55 -19.16 0.32
CA ALA A 53 -2.24 -18.09 -0.41
C ALA A 53 -2.82 -17.02 0.55
N GLY A 54 -3.43 -17.45 1.66
CA GLY A 54 -3.91 -16.52 2.69
C GLY A 54 -2.79 -15.73 3.36
N GLN A 55 -1.61 -16.33 3.55
CA GLN A 55 -0.43 -15.61 4.05
C GLN A 55 0.10 -14.58 3.04
N MET A 56 0.05 -14.88 1.74
CA MET A 56 0.44 -13.94 0.69
C MET A 56 -0.48 -12.73 0.64
N GLU A 57 -1.79 -12.91 0.78
CA GLU A 57 -2.77 -11.81 0.87
C GLU A 57 -2.55 -10.95 2.13
N ALA A 58 -2.32 -11.57 3.28
CA ALA A 58 -2.00 -10.83 4.51
C ALA A 58 -0.68 -10.07 4.41
N LEU A 59 0.31 -10.62 3.69
CA LEU A 59 1.59 -9.96 3.43
C LEU A 59 1.41 -8.76 2.50
N GLU A 60 0.61 -8.90 1.44
CA GLU A 60 0.25 -7.81 0.52
C GLU A 60 -0.35 -6.63 1.28
N GLN A 61 -1.31 -6.88 2.18
CA GLN A 61 -1.92 -5.82 2.98
C GLN A 61 -0.87 -5.09 3.84
N LYS A 62 0.07 -5.83 4.45
CA LYS A 62 1.16 -5.23 5.23
C LYS A 62 2.12 -4.41 4.38
N LEU A 63 2.42 -4.86 3.16
CA LEU A 63 3.24 -4.11 2.21
C LEU A 63 2.53 -2.83 1.75
N SER A 64 1.21 -2.87 1.55
CA SER A 64 0.41 -1.68 1.26
C SER A 64 0.52 -0.67 2.41
N THR A 65 0.27 -1.08 3.65
CA THR A 65 0.41 -0.18 4.81
C THR A 65 1.83 0.40 4.94
N LEU A 66 2.86 -0.41 4.67
CA LEU A 66 4.24 0.08 4.68
C LEU A 66 4.49 1.11 3.58
N SER A 67 3.98 0.86 2.37
CA SER A 67 4.06 1.78 1.23
C SER A 67 3.42 3.12 1.56
N ASP A 68 2.18 3.11 2.06
CA ASP A 68 1.44 4.32 2.43
C ASP A 68 2.17 5.10 3.54
N GLY A 69 2.74 4.38 4.52
CA GLY A 69 3.58 4.97 5.56
C GLY A 69 4.85 5.64 5.01
N THR A 70 5.50 5.03 4.01
CA THR A 70 6.68 5.64 3.37
C THR A 70 6.33 6.88 2.54
N GLU A 71 5.17 6.90 1.89
CA GLU A 71 4.67 8.09 1.19
C GLU A 71 4.41 9.24 2.17
N ALA A 72 3.78 8.95 3.31
CA ALA A 72 3.55 9.94 4.37
C ALA A 72 4.88 10.56 4.87
N ILE A 73 5.90 9.73 5.09
CA ILE A 73 7.24 10.20 5.49
C ILE A 73 7.88 11.04 4.37
N ALA A 74 7.74 10.64 3.10
CA ALA A 74 8.26 11.40 1.97
C ALA A 74 7.61 12.80 1.88
N MET A 75 6.31 12.91 2.16
CA MET A 75 5.61 14.21 2.24
C MET A 75 6.18 15.09 3.37
N VAL A 76 6.42 14.51 4.55
CA VAL A 76 7.04 15.23 5.66
C VAL A 76 8.44 15.71 5.26
N ILE A 77 9.30 14.84 4.72
CA ILE A 77 10.65 15.24 4.31
C ILE A 77 10.60 16.35 3.24
N SER A 78 9.69 16.25 2.28
CA SER A 78 9.48 17.29 1.26
C SER A 78 9.07 18.64 1.89
N ASN A 79 8.18 18.61 2.90
CA ASN A 79 7.81 19.80 3.65
C ASN A 79 9.02 20.40 4.40
N TRP A 80 9.76 19.59 5.15
CA TRP A 80 10.94 20.04 5.89
C TRP A 80 12.04 20.57 4.97
N HIS A 81 12.22 19.97 3.79
CA HIS A 81 13.13 20.48 2.76
C HIS A 81 12.76 21.90 2.31
N ASN A 82 11.46 22.17 2.11
CA ASN A 82 10.99 23.51 1.75
C ASN A 82 11.19 24.51 2.90
N VAL A 83 10.91 24.12 4.14
CA VAL A 83 11.12 24.98 5.33
C VAL A 83 12.60 25.33 5.49
N LEU A 84 13.50 24.35 5.45
CA LEU A 84 14.94 24.58 5.59
C LEU A 84 15.50 25.42 4.45
N ARG A 85 15.01 25.24 3.21
CA ARG A 85 15.38 26.09 2.08
C ARG A 85 14.92 27.53 2.29
N ALA A 86 13.68 27.75 2.72
CA ALA A 86 13.15 29.09 2.97
C ALA A 86 13.95 29.81 4.06
N ILE A 87 14.28 29.10 5.15
CA ILE A 87 15.14 29.63 6.21
C ILE A 87 16.52 29.99 5.66
N ASN A 88 17.17 29.09 4.90
CA ASN A 88 18.49 29.38 4.34
C ASN A 88 18.47 30.60 3.41
N MET A 89 17.47 30.70 2.52
CA MET A 89 17.30 31.87 1.64
C MET A 89 17.08 33.17 2.42
N ALA A 90 16.36 33.13 3.54
CA ALA A 90 16.18 34.30 4.40
C ALA A 90 17.46 34.64 5.19
N SER A 91 18.09 33.65 5.82
CA SER A 91 19.30 33.80 6.64
C SER A 91 20.51 34.27 5.82
N ALA A 92 20.66 33.81 4.58
CA ALA A 92 21.74 34.26 3.70
C ALA A 92 21.63 35.76 3.35
N GLN A 93 20.41 36.31 3.28
CA GLN A 93 20.21 37.75 3.06
C GLN A 93 20.46 38.58 4.32
N LEU A 94 20.26 38.02 5.51
CA LEU A 94 20.61 38.69 6.77
C LEU A 94 22.13 38.78 7.00
N ALA A 95 22.91 37.82 6.49
CA ALA A 95 24.34 37.74 6.71
C ALA A 95 25.20 38.54 5.70
N LYS A 96 24.61 39.12 4.65
CA LYS A 96 25.35 39.90 3.65
C LYS A 96 25.40 41.38 4.10
N PRO A 97 26.55 41.90 4.60
CA PRO A 97 26.68 43.34 4.76
C PRO A 97 26.54 44.02 3.40
N PRO A 98 25.96 45.23 3.34
CA PRO A 98 25.82 45.95 2.07
C PRO A 98 27.20 46.11 1.44
N PRO A 99 27.35 45.90 0.12
CA PRO A 99 28.61 46.19 -0.55
C PRO A 99 28.95 47.66 -0.31
N GLN A 100 30.05 47.88 0.41
CA GLN A 100 30.72 49.17 0.49
C GLN A 100 31.30 49.44 -0.91
N GLU A 101 31.04 50.66 -1.42
CA GLU A 101 31.40 51.19 -2.74
C GLU A 101 30.33 50.85 -3.82
N GLU A 102 29.50 51.78 -4.29
CA GLU A 102 29.87 53.11 -4.77
C GLU A 102 29.02 54.26 -4.21
N ALA A 103 29.71 55.37 -4.00
CA ALA A 103 29.15 56.63 -3.58
C ALA A 103 28.53 57.37 -4.79
N LEU A 104 27.42 58.04 -4.51
CA LEU A 104 26.86 59.20 -5.21
C LEU A 104 25.93 58.92 -6.41
N GLU A 105 24.73 59.49 -6.28
CA GLU A 105 23.74 59.82 -7.31
C GLU A 105 22.89 58.68 -7.88
N SER A 106 21.81 58.34 -7.17
CA SER A 106 20.45 58.30 -7.72
C SER A 106 19.42 58.16 -6.60
N GLU A 107 18.56 59.16 -6.52
CA GLU A 107 17.33 59.25 -5.72
C GLU A 107 16.45 58.00 -5.85
N GLU A 108 15.75 57.68 -4.76
CA GLU A 108 14.45 56.99 -4.76
C GLU A 108 14.30 55.68 -5.57
N SER A 109 15.24 54.75 -5.47
CA SER A 109 14.85 53.33 -5.64
C SER A 109 14.45 52.82 -4.27
N SER A 110 13.19 53.07 -3.89
CA SER A 110 12.50 52.29 -2.88
C SER A 110 12.96 50.84 -3.02
N MET A 111 13.67 50.28 -2.02
CA MET A 111 13.95 48.85 -2.00
C MET A 111 12.59 48.17 -2.00
N SER A 112 12.07 47.83 -3.19
CA SER A 112 10.71 47.35 -3.33
C SER A 112 10.68 46.02 -2.62
N LEU A 113 10.05 45.98 -1.44
CA LEU A 113 9.89 44.74 -0.71
C LEU A 113 9.23 43.75 -1.67
N PRO A 114 9.77 42.54 -1.83
CA PRO A 114 9.14 41.55 -2.69
C PRO A 114 7.68 41.39 -2.28
N GLN A 115 6.79 41.30 -3.26
CA GLN A 115 5.36 41.10 -2.99
C GLN A 115 5.17 39.85 -2.14
N THR A 116 4.31 39.93 -1.12
CA THR A 116 4.07 38.87 -0.13
C THR A 116 3.10 37.80 -0.63
N LEU A 117 3.29 37.34 -1.87
CA LEU A 117 2.46 36.31 -2.46
C LEU A 117 2.87 34.92 -1.94
N VAL A 118 1.91 34.23 -1.32
CA VAL A 118 2.07 32.87 -0.80
C VAL A 118 1.02 31.94 -1.41
N ARG A 119 1.38 30.68 -1.61
CA ARG A 119 0.45 29.65 -2.10
C ARG A 119 -0.23 28.99 -0.89
N ILE A 120 -1.55 29.09 -0.81
CA ILE A 120 -2.37 28.39 0.18
C ILE A 120 -3.16 27.30 -0.58
N PRO A 121 -3.06 26.01 -0.20
CA PRO A 121 -3.87 24.95 -0.79
C PRO A 121 -5.37 25.23 -0.58
N THR A 122 -6.17 25.15 -1.63
CA THR A 122 -7.63 25.40 -1.59
C THR A 122 -8.46 24.13 -1.39
N GLU A 123 -7.82 22.96 -1.36
CA GLU A 123 -8.47 21.64 -1.30
C GLU A 123 -9.28 21.45 -0.01
N HIS A 124 -8.91 22.15 1.06
CA HIS A 124 -9.62 22.19 2.35
C HIS A 124 -10.37 23.51 2.60
N ALA A 125 -10.53 24.36 1.57
CA ALA A 125 -11.22 25.63 1.70
C ALA A 125 -12.62 25.53 2.34
N PRO A 126 -13.52 24.60 1.96
CA PRO A 126 -14.85 24.53 2.57
C PRO A 126 -14.81 24.16 4.07
N THR A 127 -13.88 23.31 4.48
CA THR A 127 -13.70 22.97 5.91
C THR A 127 -13.12 24.13 6.72
N LEU A 128 -12.22 24.93 6.13
CA LEU A 128 -11.66 26.12 6.76
C LEU A 128 -12.71 27.24 6.87
N GLN A 129 -13.58 27.37 5.87
CA GLN A 129 -14.67 28.34 5.86
C GLN A 129 -15.72 28.00 6.93
N ALA A 130 -16.10 26.73 7.03
CA ALA A 130 -16.97 26.25 8.10
C ALA A 130 -16.36 26.46 9.50
N GLN A 131 -15.06 26.20 9.68
CA GLN A 131 -14.39 26.47 10.96
C GLN A 131 -14.31 27.97 11.29
N ALA A 132 -14.09 28.82 10.29
CA ALA A 132 -14.06 30.26 10.47
C ALA A 132 -15.44 30.83 10.83
N GLU A 133 -16.52 30.35 10.19
CA GLU A 133 -17.91 30.72 10.52
C GLU A 133 -18.28 30.26 11.94
N ASN A 134 -17.97 29.01 12.30
CA ASN A 134 -18.19 28.51 13.67
C ASN A 134 -17.40 29.31 14.72
N ALA A 135 -16.16 29.72 14.41
CA ALA A 135 -15.36 30.55 15.32
C ALA A 135 -15.95 31.96 15.47
N ALA A 136 -16.53 32.53 14.41
CA ALA A 136 -17.20 33.82 14.45
C ALA A 136 -18.52 33.76 15.24
N GLU A 137 -19.36 32.74 15.02
CA GLU A 137 -20.62 32.55 15.74
C GLU A 137 -20.41 32.31 17.24
N ASN A 138 -19.33 31.60 17.60
CA ASN A 138 -18.98 31.36 19.00
C ASN A 138 -18.43 32.62 19.69
N ALA A 139 -17.71 33.48 18.95
CA ALA A 139 -17.28 34.79 19.44
C ALA A 139 -18.45 35.76 19.64
N GLU A 140 -19.42 35.76 18.71
CA GLU A 140 -20.65 36.56 18.82
C GLU A 140 -21.55 36.09 19.96
N SER A 141 -21.68 34.78 20.17
CA SER A 141 -22.46 34.22 21.29
C SER A 141 -21.84 34.52 22.66
N SER A 142 -20.50 34.53 22.75
CA SER A 142 -19.77 34.88 23.99
C SER A 142 -19.86 36.38 24.34
N MET A 143 -20.03 37.23 23.32
CA MET A 143 -20.19 38.68 23.50
C MET A 143 -21.65 39.09 23.80
N ALA A 144 -22.62 38.21 23.53
CA ALA A 144 -24.05 38.44 23.70
C ALA A 144 -24.61 38.04 25.07
N THR A 145 -23.83 37.42 25.96
CA THR A 145 -24.24 37.11 27.34
C THR A 145 -23.66 38.13 28.33
N PRO A 146 -24.49 38.98 28.99
CA PRO A 146 -24.07 39.86 30.08
C PRO A 146 -23.80 39.12 31.40
#